data_AF-A0A3E5G4N9-F1
#
_entry.id   AF-A0A3E5G4N9-F1
#
_cell.length_a   1.000
_cell.length_b   1.000
_cell.length_c   1.000
_cell.angle_alpha   90.00
_cell.angle_beta   90.00
_cell.angle_gamma   90.00
#
_symmetry.space_group_name_H-M   'P 1'
#
loop_
_entity.id
_entity.type
_entity.pdbx_description
1 polymer ?
#
loop_
_entity_poly.entity_id
_entity_poly.type
_entity_poly.pdbx_seq_one_letter_code
_entity_poly.pdbx_strand_id
1 'polypeptide(L)'
;MRKRNHVIPVRLNARELRELEEQVEKSGLSREEFMRSLILGAQVHAKPCEHHPELLRKIAGLCNNANQLAHVANASGMASEQSVQEMLRLTKETWHLVKEEW
;
A
#
# COMPACT_ATOMS: atom_id res chain seq x y z
N MET A 1 32.19 -11.28 6.54
CA MET A 1 32.70 -10.20 7.42
C MET A 1 31.53 -9.30 7.79
N ARG A 2 31.27 -9.02 9.08
CA ARG A 2 30.23 -8.05 9.47
C ARG A 2 30.66 -6.65 9.00
N LYS A 3 29.74 -5.89 8.39
CA LYS A 3 29.99 -4.51 7.91
C LYS A 3 29.75 -3.45 9.00
N ARG A 4 29.13 -3.82 10.12
CA ARG A 4 28.71 -2.91 11.21
C ARG A 4 29.37 -3.36 12.51
N ASN A 5 30.48 -2.72 12.85
CA ASN A 5 31.40 -3.18 13.92
C ASN A 5 31.35 -2.31 15.19
N HIS A 6 30.66 -1.17 15.15
CA HIS A 6 30.51 -0.28 16.29
C HIS A 6 29.17 -0.54 16.98
N VAL A 7 29.21 -0.72 18.30
CA VAL A 7 28.02 -0.90 19.15
C VAL A 7 27.92 0.29 20.09
N ILE A 8 26.73 0.90 20.14
CA ILE A 8 26.42 2.02 21.03
C ILE A 8 25.31 1.55 21.98
N PRO A 9 25.60 1.32 23.27
CA PRO A 9 24.57 0.98 24.24
C PRO A 9 23.74 2.23 24.60
N VAL A 10 22.42 2.12 24.50
CA VAL A 10 21.48 3.17 24.90
C VAL A 10 20.65 2.65 26.08
N ARG A 11 20.60 3.42 27.16
CA ARG A 11 19.76 3.13 28.33
C ARG A 11 18.47 3.93 28.20
N LEU A 12 17.34 3.25 28.29
CA LEU A 12 16.00 3.82 28.19
C LEU A 12 15.22 3.54 29.46
N ASN A 13 14.37 4.47 29.86
CA ASN A 13 13.32 4.19 30.83
C ASN A 13 12.13 3.48 30.17
N ALA A 14 11.15 3.05 30.98
CA ALA A 14 10.00 2.29 30.49
C ALA A 14 9.10 3.08 29.51
N ARG A 15 9.07 4.42 29.60
CA ARG A 15 8.31 5.25 28.65
C ARG A 15 9.00 5.29 27.30
N GLU A 16 10.30 5.60 27.29
CA GLU A 16 11.12 5.69 26.09
C GLU A 16 11.19 4.36 25.33
N LEU A 17 11.27 3.24 26.06
CA LEU A 17 11.25 1.92 25.44
C LEU A 17 9.92 1.65 24.72
N ARG A 18 8.78 1.96 25.37
CA ARG A 18 7.46 1.79 24.74
C ARG A 18 7.30 2.66 23.49
N GLU A 19 7.74 3.91 23.56
CA GLU A 19 7.69 4.83 22.42
C GLU A 19 8.57 4.33 21.26
N LEU A 20 9.75 3.78 21.55
CA LEU A 20 10.61 3.16 20.54
C LEU A 20 9.93 1.95 19.90
N GLU A 21 9.36 1.06 20.71
CA GLU A 21 8.68 -0.14 20.22
C GLU A 21 7.47 0.19 19.35
N GLU A 22 6.66 1.17 19.74
CA GLU A 22 5.51 1.62 18.97
C GLU A 22 5.92 2.22 17.62
N GLN A 23 6.98 3.02 17.58
CA GLN A 23 7.48 3.61 16.33
C GLN A 23 8.11 2.56 15.41
N VAL A 24 8.83 1.59 15.98
CA VAL A 24 9.40 0.47 15.24
C VAL A 24 8.28 -0.35 14.60
N GLU A 25 7.25 -0.71 15.35
CA GLU A 25 6.08 -1.44 14.85
C GLU A 25 5.39 -0.67 13.72
N LYS A 26 5.10 0.62 13.94
CA LYS A 26 4.48 1.48 12.90
C LYS A 26 5.33 1.59 11.65
N SER A 27 6.66 1.63 11.78
CA SER A 27 7.57 1.77 10.63
C SER A 27 7.75 0.48 9.82
N GLY A 28 7.52 -0.68 10.43
CA GLY A 28 7.86 -1.99 9.85
C GLY A 28 9.35 -2.28 9.73
N LEU A 29 10.23 -1.44 10.30
CA LEU A 29 11.68 -1.64 10.32
C LEU A 29 12.10 -2.43 11.57
N SER A 30 13.26 -3.09 11.52
CA SER A 30 13.90 -3.58 12.75
C SER A 30 14.34 -2.42 13.65
N ARG A 31 14.42 -2.60 14.98
CA ARG A 31 14.92 -1.58 15.92
C ARG A 31 16.24 -0.95 15.48
N GLU A 32 17.20 -1.78 15.05
CA GLU A 32 18.52 -1.28 14.59
C GLU A 32 18.42 -0.46 13.30
N GLU A 33 17.57 -0.86 12.37
CA GLU A 33 17.37 -0.15 11.13
C GLU A 33 16.62 1.16 11.35
N PHE A 34 15.57 1.14 12.16
CA PHE A 34 14.83 2.33 12.59
C PHE A 34 15.76 3.37 13.21
N MET A 35 16.54 3.00 14.22
CA MET A 35 17.49 3.92 14.87
C MET A 35 18.56 4.43 13.89
N ARG A 36 19.07 3.57 13.01
CA ARG A 36 20.06 3.97 12.00
C ARG A 36 19.49 4.97 10.99
N SER A 37 18.25 4.75 10.54
CA SER A 37 17.54 5.66 9.65
C SER A 37 17.37 7.04 10.30
N LEU A 38 17.00 7.09 11.59
CA LEU A 38 16.91 8.34 12.33
C LEU A 38 18.25 9.06 12.47
N ILE A 39 19.34 8.33 12.78
CA ILE A 39 20.70 8.90 12.87
C ILE A 39 21.15 9.50 11.53
N LEU A 40 20.72 8.91 10.41
CA LEU A 40 21.01 9.41 9.06
C LEU A 40 20.04 10.50 8.58
N GLY A 41 19.12 10.96 9.44
CA GLY A 41 18.18 12.04 9.13
C GLY A 41 17.00 11.62 8.25
N ALA A 42 16.73 10.32 8.11
CA ALA A 42 15.59 9.85 7.33
C ALA A 42 14.27 10.19 8.05
N GLN A 43 13.30 10.67 7.28
CA GLN A 43 11.91 10.76 7.74
C GLN A 43 11.28 9.37 7.65
N VAL A 44 11.15 8.70 8.79
CA VAL A 44 10.53 7.37 8.86
C VAL A 44 9.02 7.55 8.87
N HIS A 45 8.38 7.03 7.83
CA HIS A 45 6.92 7.03 7.70
C HIS A 45 6.37 5.70 8.20
N ALA A 46 5.09 5.69 8.58
CA ALA A 46 4.40 4.44 8.87
C ALA A 46 4.44 3.54 7.63
N LYS A 47 4.58 2.23 7.84
CA LYS A 47 4.46 1.24 6.78
C LYS A 47 3.11 1.46 6.07
N PRO A 48 3.07 1.50 4.73
CA PRO A 48 1.81 1.56 4.00
C PRO A 48 0.91 0.41 4.46
N CYS A 49 -0.37 0.68 4.72
CA CYS A 49 -1.25 -0.39 5.20
C CYS A 49 -1.36 -1.49 4.11
N GLU A 50 -1.40 -2.75 4.54
CA GLU A 50 -1.35 -3.90 3.62
C GLU A 50 -2.59 -4.03 2.74
N HIS A 51 -3.64 -3.31 3.09
CA HIS A 51 -4.85 -3.23 2.30
C HIS A 51 -4.58 -2.48 0.98
N HIS A 52 -3.92 -1.30 0.98
CA HIS A 52 -3.73 -0.41 -0.20
C HIS A 52 -3.33 -1.13 -1.51
N PRO A 53 -2.35 -2.07 -1.50
CA PRO A 53 -1.97 -2.83 -2.68
C PRO A 53 -3.10 -3.65 -3.33
N GLU A 54 -4.04 -4.19 -2.56
CA GLU A 54 -5.15 -4.98 -3.11
C GLU A 54 -6.16 -4.07 -3.82
N LEU A 55 -6.52 -2.94 -3.21
CA LEU A 55 -7.39 -1.95 -3.85
C LEU A 55 -6.78 -1.42 -5.14
N LEU A 56 -5.49 -1.07 -5.12
CA LEU A 56 -4.78 -0.63 -6.32
C LEU A 56 -4.84 -1.68 -7.44
N ARG A 57 -4.71 -2.97 -7.10
CA ARG A 57 -4.84 -4.07 -8.06
C ARG A 57 -6.24 -4.17 -8.65
N LYS A 58 -7.28 -4.07 -7.82
CA LYS A 58 -8.69 -4.10 -8.28
C LYS A 58 -9.00 -2.91 -9.19
N ILE A 59 -8.57 -1.70 -8.82
CA ILE A 59 -8.73 -0.50 -9.65
C ILE A 59 -7.99 -0.65 -10.99
N ALA A 60 -6.75 -1.13 -10.99
CA ALA A 60 -5.99 -1.38 -12.22
C ALA A 60 -6.71 -2.38 -13.14
N GLY A 61 -7.31 -3.43 -12.57
CA GLY A 61 -8.15 -4.38 -13.31
C GLY A 61 -9.36 -3.72 -13.99
N LEU A 62 -10.07 -2.85 -13.28
CA LEU A 62 -11.19 -2.07 -13.85
C LEU A 62 -10.73 -1.19 -15.02
N CYS A 63 -9.63 -0.46 -14.85
CA CYS A 63 -9.08 0.38 -15.92
C CYS A 63 -8.69 -0.44 -17.15
N ASN A 64 -8.10 -1.62 -16.95
CA ASN A 64 -7.75 -2.52 -18.04
C ASN A 64 -8.99 -3.01 -18.80
N ASN A 65 -10.05 -3.41 -18.08
CA ASN A 65 -11.32 -3.83 -18.68
C ASN A 65 -11.98 -2.68 -19.47
N ALA A 66 -11.97 -1.46 -18.92
CA ALA A 66 -12.44 -0.27 -19.62
C ALA A 66 -11.66 0.00 -20.91
N ASN A 67 -10.33 -0.14 -20.85
CA ASN A 67 -9.48 0.06 -22.01
C ASN A 67 -9.73 -1.00 -23.10
N GLN A 68 -9.94 -2.26 -22.72
CA GLN A 68 -10.34 -3.32 -23.66
C GLN A 68 -11.66 -3.01 -24.34
N LEU A 69 -12.66 -2.52 -23.60
CA LEU A 69 -13.94 -2.10 -24.17
C LEU A 69 -13.79 -0.93 -25.14
N ALA A 70 -12.98 0.06 -24.79
CA ALA A 70 -12.68 1.17 -25.69
C ALA A 70 -12.00 0.69 -26.98
N HIS A 71 -11.04 -0.24 -26.88
CA HIS A 71 -10.39 -0.83 -28.04
C HIS A 71 -11.37 -1.59 -28.94
N VAL A 72 -12.24 -2.42 -28.35
CA VAL A 72 -13.28 -3.15 -29.11
C VAL A 72 -14.22 -2.17 -29.78
N ALA A 73 -14.75 -1.20 -29.06
CA ALA A 73 -15.66 -0.19 -29.59
C ALA A 73 -15.03 0.61 -30.74
N ASN A 74 -13.76 0.99 -30.61
CA ASN A 74 -13.04 1.71 -31.65
C ASN A 74 -12.80 0.84 -32.90
N ALA A 75 -12.58 -0.47 -32.73
CA ALA A 75 -12.33 -1.39 -33.84
C ALA A 75 -13.61 -1.82 -34.57
N SER A 76 -14.71 -2.07 -33.84
CA SER A 76 -15.97 -2.59 -34.39
C SER A 76 -17.04 -1.51 -34.62
N GLY A 77 -16.81 -0.29 -34.13
CA GLY A 77 -17.80 0.79 -34.10
C GLY A 77 -18.90 0.60 -33.03
N MET A 78 -18.84 -0.46 -32.22
CA MET A 78 -19.86 -0.78 -31.21
C MET A 78 -19.28 -1.52 -30.00
N ALA A 79 -19.74 -1.18 -28.79
CA ALA A 79 -19.50 -1.99 -27.59
C ALA A 79 -20.73 -2.86 -27.32
N SER A 80 -20.50 -4.10 -26.86
CA SER A 80 -21.59 -4.96 -26.40
C SER A 80 -22.25 -4.38 -25.14
N GLU A 81 -23.58 -4.28 -25.14
CA GLU A 81 -24.36 -3.85 -23.98
C GLU A 81 -24.07 -4.72 -22.75
N GLN A 82 -23.91 -6.03 -22.93
CA GLN A 82 -23.55 -6.96 -21.85
C GLN A 82 -22.21 -6.59 -21.21
N SER A 83 -21.20 -6.25 -22.02
CA SER A 83 -19.88 -5.88 -21.50
C SER A 83 -19.90 -4.53 -20.77
N VAL A 84 -20.73 -3.58 -21.23
CA VAL A 84 -20.94 -2.30 -20.55
C VAL A 84 -21.65 -2.49 -19.20
N GLN A 85 -22.68 -3.34 -19.16
CA GLN A 85 -23.40 -3.66 -17.92
C GLN A 85 -22.48 -4.36 -16.91
N GLU A 86 -21.62 -5.27 -17.36
CA GLU A 86 -20.66 -5.93 -16.47
C GLU A 86 -19.62 -4.95 -15.92
N MET A 87 -19.11 -4.02 -16.73
CA MET A 87 -18.25 -2.94 -16.23
C MET A 87 -18.92 -2.07 -15.18
N LEU A 88 -20.20 -1.71 -15.39
CA LEU A 88 -20.98 -0.96 -14.42
C LEU A 88 -21.16 -1.75 -13.12
N ARG A 89 -21.41 -3.05 -13.20
CA ARG A 89 -21.53 -3.95 -12.04
C ARG A 89 -20.22 -3.99 -11.25
N LEU A 90 -19.09 -4.29 -11.90
CA LEU A 90 -17.78 -4.37 -11.27
C LEU A 90 -17.34 -3.04 -10.64
N THR A 91 -17.66 -1.92 -11.29
CA THR A 91 -17.36 -0.58 -10.75
C THR A 91 -18.15 -0.29 -9.49
N LYS A 92 -19.45 -0.62 -9.46
CA LYS A 92 -20.30 -0.48 -8.27
C LYS A 92 -19.84 -1.38 -7.13
N GLU A 93 -19.51 -2.64 -7.42
CA GLU A 93 -19.00 -3.59 -6.44
C GLU A 93 -17.69 -3.08 -5.82
N THR A 94 -16.75 -2.61 -6.64
CA THR A 94 -15.50 -2.03 -6.16
C THR A 94 -15.74 -0.77 -5.33
N TRP A 95 -16.68 0.09 -5.72
CA TRP A 95 -17.07 1.27 -4.94
C TRP A 95 -17.64 0.90 -3.57
N HIS A 96 -18.50 -0.13 -3.50
CA HIS A 96 -19.04 -0.61 -2.23
C HIS A 96 -17.95 -1.18 -1.31
N LEU A 97 -17.03 -1.98 -1.84
CA LEU A 97 -15.88 -2.48 -1.08
C LEU A 97 -15.02 -1.33 -0.53
N VAL A 98 -14.77 -0.30 -1.33
CA VAL A 98 -14.03 0.89 -0.90
C VAL A 98 -14.76 1.68 0.17
N LYS A 99 -16.10 1.74 0.13
CA LYS A 99 -16.88 2.57 1.04
C LYS A 99 -17.18 1.89 2.38
N GLU A 100 -17.40 0.57 2.36
CA GLU A 100 -17.88 -0.18 3.52
C GLU A 100 -16.75 -0.92 4.26
N GLU A 101 -15.69 -1.33 3.54
CA GLU A 101 -14.61 -2.16 4.12
C GLU A 101 -13.28 -1.41 4.27
N TRP A 102 -13.21 -0.13 3.85
CA TRP A 102 -11.97 0.64 3.69
C TRP A 102 -12.04 2.08 4.19
#